data_AF-A0A955LYN0-F1
#
_entry.id   AF-A0A955LYN0-F1
#
_cell.length_a   1.000
_cell.length_b   1.000
_cell.length_c   1.000
_cell.angle_alpha   90.00
_cell.angle_beta   90.00
_cell.angle_gamma   90.00
#
_symmetry.space_group_name_H-M   'P 1'
#
loop_
_entity.id
_entity.type
_entity.pdbx_description
1 polymer ?
#
loop_
_entity_poly.entity_id
_entity_poly.type
_entity_poly.pdbx_seq_one_letter_code
_entity_poly.pdbx_strand_id
1 'polypeptide(L)'
;MLKEHISFFRKLEMFVDLCLAAAAFYWWYPFRDIPVLLPCFLGLWLTLLYIEGMYESFRIKRFSDIMLTIWSSALVGIGIAGALAYLLKLEDLSRLSVIYIFLTAAVFTSIEK
;
A
#
# COMPACT_ATOMS: atom_id res chain seq x y z
N MET A 1 24.02 -18.21 -4.67
CA MET A 1 22.95 -18.96 -3.98
C MET A 1 22.28 -18.18 -2.84
N LEU A 2 22.97 -17.69 -1.78
CA LEU A 2 22.30 -16.91 -0.72
C LEU A 2 21.63 -15.59 -1.20
N LYS A 3 22.23 -14.88 -2.16
CA LYS A 3 21.67 -13.62 -2.70
C LYS A 3 20.39 -13.82 -3.53
N GLU A 4 20.26 -14.96 -4.20
CA GLU A 4 19.06 -15.27 -5.00
C GLU A 4 17.86 -15.57 -4.10
N HIS A 5 18.07 -16.31 -3.00
CA HIS A 5 17.03 -16.54 -2.01
C HIS A 5 16.52 -15.24 -1.38
N ILE A 6 17.42 -14.32 -0.99
CA ILE A 6 17.01 -13.03 -0.41
C ILE A 6 16.19 -12.20 -1.42
N SER A 7 16.61 -12.18 -2.69
CA SER A 7 15.87 -11.50 -3.75
C SER A 7 14.48 -12.13 -3.99
N PHE A 8 14.38 -13.46 -3.93
CA PHE A 8 13.12 -14.18 -4.06
C PHE A 8 12.15 -13.87 -2.91
N PHE A 9 12.61 -13.94 -1.65
CA PHE A 9 11.79 -13.60 -0.49
C PHE A 9 11.31 -12.15 -0.54
N ARG A 10 12.14 -11.23 -1.01
CA ARG A 10 11.75 -9.83 -1.18
C ARG A 10 10.63 -9.62 -2.20
N LYS A 11 10.73 -10.30 -3.34
CA LYS A 11 9.66 -10.25 -4.35
C LYS A 11 8.37 -10.90 -3.85
N LEU A 12 8.49 -11.97 -3.07
CA LEU A 12 7.35 -12.64 -2.45
C LEU A 12 6.64 -11.70 -1.47
N GLU A 13 7.38 -11.02 -0.60
CA GLU A 13 6.83 -10.06 0.35
C GLU A 13 6.13 -8.89 -0.36
N MET A 14 6.77 -8.28 -1.37
CA MET A 14 6.12 -7.25 -2.19
C MET A 14 4.82 -7.75 -2.83
N PHE A 15 4.79 -9.01 -3.27
CA PHE A 15 3.59 -9.60 -3.86
C PHE A 15 2.48 -9.81 -2.83
N VAL A 16 2.82 -10.30 -1.63
CA VAL A 16 1.86 -10.45 -0.52
C VAL A 16 1.28 -9.09 -0.14
N ASP A 17 2.13 -8.07 0.02
CA ASP A 17 1.71 -6.71 0.37
C ASP A 17 0.78 -6.10 -0.70
N LEU A 18 1.06 -6.34 -1.98
CA LEU A 18 0.18 -5.95 -3.09
C LEU A 18 -1.16 -6.69 -3.05
N CYS A 19 -1.18 -7.99 -2.74
CA CYS A 19 -2.41 -8.76 -2.60
C CYS A 19 -3.27 -8.25 -1.44
N LEU A 20 -2.66 -7.92 -0.30
CA LEU A 20 -3.35 -7.35 0.86
C LEU A 20 -3.92 -5.96 0.55
N ALA A 21 -3.14 -5.10 -0.12
CA ALA A 21 -3.60 -3.80 -0.57
C ALA A 21 -4.75 -3.93 -1.59
N ALA A 22 -4.67 -4.88 -2.52
CA ALA A 22 -5.76 -5.14 -3.47
C ALA A 22 -7.03 -5.61 -2.74
N ALA A 23 -6.90 -6.50 -1.76
CA ALA A 23 -8.03 -6.94 -0.94
C ALA A 23 -8.67 -5.78 -0.17
N ALA A 24 -7.87 -4.89 0.41
CA ALA A 24 -8.35 -3.68 1.08
C ALA A 24 -9.10 -2.75 0.10
N PHE A 25 -8.59 -2.57 -1.12
CA PHE A 25 -9.27 -1.80 -2.15
C PHE A 25 -10.63 -2.41 -2.53
N TYR A 26 -10.66 -3.72 -2.81
CA TYR A 26 -11.88 -4.42 -3.20
C TYR A 26 -12.94 -4.47 -2.09
N TRP A 27 -12.52 -4.44 -0.82
CA TRP A 27 -13.43 -4.35 0.31
C TRP A 27 -14.29 -3.08 0.27
N TRP A 28 -13.70 -1.96 -0.15
CA TRP A 28 -14.37 -0.65 -0.19
C TRP A 28 -14.92 -0.28 -1.57
N TYR A 29 -14.34 -0.79 -2.65
CA TYR A 29 -14.78 -0.56 -4.03
C TYR A 29 -14.88 -1.89 -4.81
N PRO A 30 -16.03 -2.58 -4.72
CA PRO A 30 -16.21 -3.86 -5.40
C PRO A 30 -16.41 -3.66 -6.91
N PHE A 31 -15.38 -3.99 -7.71
CA PHE A 31 -15.32 -4.28 -9.16
C PHE A 31 -16.05 -3.38 -10.19
N ARG A 32 -16.92 -2.45 -9.80
CA ARG A 32 -17.87 -1.81 -10.72
C ARG A 32 -17.41 -0.46 -11.26
N ASP A 33 -16.59 0.29 -10.53
CA ASP A 33 -16.56 1.73 -10.84
C ASP A 33 -15.30 2.25 -11.55
N ILE A 34 -14.07 1.79 -11.29
CA ILE A 34 -12.90 2.33 -12.04
C ILE A 34 -11.76 1.29 -12.11
N PRO A 35 -11.61 0.50 -13.20
CA PRO A 35 -10.54 -0.50 -13.31
C PRO A 35 -9.13 0.12 -13.33
N VAL A 36 -9.02 1.41 -13.66
CA VAL A 36 -7.75 2.16 -13.69
C VAL A 36 -7.30 2.58 -12.28
N LEU A 37 -8.20 2.67 -11.31
CA LEU A 37 -7.88 3.18 -9.98
C LEU A 37 -7.10 2.15 -9.16
N LEU A 38 -7.41 0.86 -9.29
CA LEU A 38 -6.70 -0.21 -8.61
C LEU A 38 -5.20 -0.23 -8.94
N PRO A 39 -4.74 -0.30 -10.21
CA PRO A 39 -3.31 -0.28 -10.49
C PRO A 39 -2.64 1.03 -10.08
N CYS A 40 -3.36 2.16 -10.12
CA CYS A 40 -2.84 3.43 -9.60
C CYS A 40 -2.62 3.38 -8.08
N PHE A 41 -3.60 2.86 -7.34
CA PHE A 41 -3.52 2.68 -5.89
C PHE A 41 -2.40 1.71 -5.50
N LEU A 42 -2.35 0.53 -6.14
CA LEU A 42 -1.32 -0.48 -5.89
C LEU A 42 0.08 0.03 -6.21
N GLY A 43 0.23 0.75 -7.33
CA GLY A 43 1.49 1.38 -7.71
C GLY A 43 1.92 2.43 -6.69
N LEU A 44 0.99 3.28 -6.23
CA LEU A 44 1.28 4.28 -5.21
C LEU A 44 1.68 3.64 -3.87
N TRP A 45 0.92 2.64 -3.41
CA TRP A 45 1.19 1.91 -2.17
C TRP A 45 2.57 1.24 -2.19
N LEU A 46 2.85 0.47 -3.25
CA LEU A 46 4.15 -0.19 -3.41
C LEU A 46 5.30 0.81 -3.48
N THR A 47 5.13 1.92 -4.20
CA THR A 47 6.16 2.95 -4.34
C THR A 47 6.48 3.59 -3.00
N LEU A 48 5.47 3.91 -2.19
CA LEU A 48 5.67 4.49 -0.85
C LEU A 48 6.42 3.52 0.07
N LEU A 49 5.99 2.26 0.13
CA LEU A 49 6.65 1.23 0.92
C LEU A 49 8.09 0.96 0.46
N TYR A 50 8.33 1.05 -0.85
CA TYR A 50 9.67 0.90 -1.41
C TYR A 50 10.59 2.08 -1.05
N ILE A 51 10.11 3.32 -1.19
CA ILE A 51 10.88 4.53 -0.87
C ILE A 51 11.19 4.62 0.62
N GLU A 52 10.26 4.25 1.49
CA GLU A 52 10.50 4.19 2.94
C GLU A 52 11.36 2.96 3.35
N GLY A 53 11.82 2.19 2.37
CA GLY A 53 12.81 1.13 2.54
C GLY A 53 12.27 -0.08 3.29
N MET A 54 10.97 -0.38 3.19
CA MET A 54 10.38 -1.56 3.85
C MET A 54 11.10 -2.85 3.44
N TYR A 55 11.49 -2.94 2.17
CA TYR A 55 12.05 -4.15 1.55
C TYR A 55 13.59 -4.22 1.53
N GLU A 56 14.30 -3.24 2.10
CA GLU A 56 15.77 -3.19 2.04
C GLU A 56 16.46 -3.99 3.15
N SER A 57 15.75 -4.34 4.23
CA SER A 57 16.37 -4.93 5.43
C SER A 57 15.48 -5.97 6.11
N PHE A 58 15.35 -7.14 5.47
CA PHE A 58 14.59 -8.31 5.96
C PHE A 58 14.95 -8.84 7.36
N ARG A 59 16.01 -8.34 8.01
CA ARG A 59 16.59 -8.99 9.19
C ARG A 59 16.91 -8.10 10.40
N ILE A 60 16.75 -6.78 10.32
CA ILE A 60 17.26 -5.88 11.39
C ILE A 60 16.31 -4.74 11.79
N LYS A 61 15.24 -4.45 11.04
CA LYS A 61 14.30 -3.38 11.45
C LYS A 61 13.54 -3.79 12.71
N ARG A 62 13.45 -2.87 13.68
CA ARG A 62 12.61 -3.09 14.86
C ARG A 62 11.16 -3.07 14.42
N PHE A 63 10.31 -3.85 15.10
CA PHE A 63 8.87 -3.88 14.84
C PHE A 63 8.26 -2.47 14.85
N SER A 64 8.70 -1.60 15.77
CA SER A 64 8.29 -0.18 15.82
C SER A 64 8.58 0.58 14.52
N ASP A 65 9.72 0.32 13.90
CA ASP A 65 10.16 1.03 12.70
C ASP A 65 9.33 0.55 11.49
N ILE A 66 9.01 -0.74 11.45
CA ILE A 66 8.12 -1.33 10.42
C ILE A 66 6.72 -0.73 10.54
N MET A 67 6.16 -0.70 11.74
CA MET A 67 4.84 -0.08 11.97
C MET A 67 4.85 1.40 11.60
N LEU A 68 5.89 2.15 11.98
CA LEU A 68 6.01 3.56 11.64
C LEU A 68 6.09 3.77 10.13
N THR A 69 6.84 2.94 9.40
CA THR A 69 6.87 2.93 7.93
C THR A 69 5.48 2.69 7.34
N ILE A 70 4.75 1.64 7.77
CA ILE A 70 3.42 1.33 7.23
C ILE A 70 2.44 2.49 7.46
N TRP A 71 2.41 3.03 8.68
CA TRP A 71 1.49 4.12 9.04
C TRP A 71 1.89 5.47 8.43
N SER A 72 3.20 5.77 8.32
CA SER A 72 3.71 6.94 7.59
C SER A 72 3.31 6.89 6.13
N SER A 73 3.60 5.76 5.46
CA SER A 73 3.22 5.51 4.07
C SER A 73 1.71 5.66 3.86
N ALA A 74 0.88 5.20 4.79
CA ALA A 74 -0.57 5.38 4.73
C ALA A 74 -0.99 6.85 4.79
N LEU A 75 -0.45 7.63 5.73
CA LEU A 75 -0.76 9.05 5.86
C LEU A 75 -0.31 9.86 4.64
N VAL A 76 0.91 9.61 4.15
CA VAL A 76 1.44 10.23 2.93
C VAL A 76 0.60 9.84 1.71
N GLY A 77 0.23 8.56 1.61
CA GLY A 77 -0.62 8.02 0.56
C GLY A 77 -2.01 8.65 0.53
N ILE A 78 -2.65 8.84 1.69
CA ILE A 78 -3.91 9.57 1.81
C ILE A 78 -3.78 11.00 1.27
N GLY A 79 -2.69 11.70 1.64
CA GLY A 79 -2.42 13.05 1.16
C GLY A 79 -2.27 13.10 -0.36
N ILE A 80 -1.43 12.23 -0.94
CA ILE A 80 -1.18 12.19 -2.38
C ILE A 80 -2.42 11.76 -3.16
N ALA A 81 -3.06 10.65 -2.77
CA ALA A 81 -4.24 10.14 -3.46
C ALA A 81 -5.43 11.08 -3.32
N GLY A 82 -5.62 11.71 -2.16
CA GLY A 82 -6.64 12.73 -1.94
C GLY A 82 -6.41 13.98 -2.80
N ALA A 83 -5.16 14.44 -2.92
CA ALA A 83 -4.80 15.55 -3.79
C ALA A 83 -5.02 15.20 -5.28
N LEU A 84 -4.62 14.01 -5.72
CA LEU A 84 -4.85 13.54 -7.08
C LEU A 84 -6.34 13.42 -7.40
N ALA A 85 -7.13 12.85 -6.49
CA ALA A 85 -8.59 12.76 -6.67
C ALA A 85 -9.24 14.15 -6.79
N TYR A 86 -8.76 15.13 -6.03
CA TYR A 86 -9.22 16.52 -6.13
C TYR A 86 -8.83 17.17 -7.47
N LEU A 87 -7.58 17.02 -7.89
CA LEU A 87 -7.07 17.61 -9.15
C LEU A 87 -7.75 17.01 -10.38
N LEU A 88 -7.99 15.70 -10.38
CA LEU A 88 -8.63 14.97 -11.47
C LEU A 88 -10.16 15.11 -11.46
N LYS A 89 -10.73 15.81 -10.46
CA LYS A 89 -12.19 15.98 -10.28
C LYS A 89 -12.93 14.65 -10.37
N LEU A 90 -12.43 13.63 -9.68
CA LEU A 90 -13.10 12.34 -9.59
C LEU A 90 -14.33 12.48 -8.68
N GLU A 91 -15.49 12.80 -9.26
CA GLU A 91 -16.75 13.00 -8.53
C GLU A 91 -17.27 11.69 -7.91
N ASP A 92 -17.00 10.56 -8.56
CA ASP A 92 -17.43 9.23 -8.11
C ASP A 92 -16.57 8.67 -6.95
N LEU A 93 -15.44 9.33 -6.64
CA LEU A 93 -14.53 8.90 -5.59
C LEU A 93 -14.77 9.69 -4.30
N SER A 94 -15.45 9.07 -3.34
CA SER A 94 -15.58 9.67 -2.01
C SER A 94 -14.21 9.77 -1.34
N ARG A 95 -13.88 10.97 -0.83
CA ARG A 95 -12.62 11.24 -0.11
C ARG A 95 -12.47 10.36 1.13
N LEU A 96 -13.59 10.02 1.77
CA LEU A 96 -13.61 9.12 2.91
C LEU A 96 -13.20 7.70 2.50
N SER A 97 -13.62 7.25 1.32
CA SER A 97 -13.24 5.93 0.82
C SER A 97 -11.73 5.82 0.57
N VAL A 98 -11.08 6.88 0.08
CA VAL A 98 -9.61 6.91 -0.04
C VAL A 98 -8.97 6.68 1.32
N ILE A 99 -9.41 7.44 2.33
CA ILE A 99 -8.92 7.29 3.71
C ILE A 99 -9.11 5.85 4.21
N TYR A 100 -10.31 5.30 4.05
CA TYR A 100 -10.60 3.94 4.52
C TYR A 100 -9.79 2.86 3.80
N ILE A 101 -9.56 2.97 2.49
CA ILE A 101 -8.73 2.02 1.74
C ILE A 101 -7.30 2.02 2.28
N PHE A 102 -6.68 3.19 2.45
CA PHE A 102 -5.32 3.30 2.97
C PHE A 102 -5.21 2.80 4.42
N LEU A 103 -6.18 3.12 5.28
CA LEU A 103 -6.20 2.61 6.65
C LEU A 103 -6.36 1.08 6.69
N THR A 104 -7.24 0.51 5.86
CA THR A 104 -7.46 -0.93 5.82
C THR A 104 -6.22 -1.66 5.26
N ALA A 105 -5.58 -1.10 4.23
CA ALA A 105 -4.32 -1.61 3.71
C ALA A 105 -3.21 -1.56 4.78
N ALA A 106 -3.08 -0.45 5.51
CA ALA A 106 -2.14 -0.32 6.61
C ALA A 106 -2.39 -1.37 7.70
N VAL A 107 -3.64 -1.60 8.09
CA VAL A 107 -4.01 -2.61 9.08
C VAL A 107 -3.67 -4.02 8.59
N PHE A 108 -4.01 -4.37 7.35
CA PHE A 108 -3.71 -5.70 6.79
C PHE A 108 -2.20 -5.94 6.70
N THR A 109 -1.43 -4.98 6.19
CA THR A 109 0.04 -5.08 6.17
C THR A 109 0.61 -5.12 7.59
N SER A 110 0.04 -4.39 8.55
CA SER A 110 0.50 -4.44 9.95
C SER A 110 0.25 -5.78 10.63
N ILE A 111 -0.82 -6.49 10.28
CA ILE A 111 -1.15 -7.82 10.82
C ILE A 111 -0.23 -8.90 10.22
N GLU A 112 0.21 -8.71 8.99
CA GLU A 112 1.11 -9.65 8.30
C GLU A 112 2.55 -9.61 8.84
N LYS A 113 3.01 -8.43 9.30
CA LYS A 113 4.36 -8.20 9.85
C LYS A 113 4.47 -8.52 11.35
#